data_AF-A0A820BMP2-F1
#
_entry.id   AF-A0A820BMP2-F1
#
_cell.length_a   1.000
_cell.length_b   1.000
_cell.length_c   1.000
_cell.angle_alpha   90.00
_cell.angle_beta   90.00
_cell.angle_gamma   90.00
#
_symmetry.space_group_name_H-M   'P 1'
#
loop_
_entity.id
_entity.type
_entity.pdbx_description
1 polymer ?
#
loop_
_entity_poly.entity_id
_entity_poly.type
_entity_poly.pdbx_seq_one_letter_code
_entity_poly.pdbx_strand_id
1 'polypeptide(L)'
;MKLFIRNTCVRFIYTNDNTNRLHIRAILCHTYHLALHDYYNQARDLILMIFIQHTIYLADISTQILYNRTMVQLGLCVFRFGNIDGAHQILIN
;
A
#
# COMPACT_ATOMS: atom_id res chain seq x y z
N MET A 1 -19.89 -7.14 -0.92
CA MET A 1 -19.22 -5.90 -1.39
C MET A 1 -17.69 -5.90 -1.28
N LYS A 2 -17.06 -6.55 -0.28
CA LYS A 2 -15.59 -6.55 -0.09
C LYS A 2 -14.75 -7.33 -1.14
N LEU A 3 -15.38 -8.14 -2.00
CA LEU A 3 -14.68 -9.01 -2.96
C LEU A 3 -14.55 -8.40 -4.38
N PHE A 4 -15.30 -7.35 -4.71
CA PHE A 4 -15.38 -6.86 -6.09
C PHE A 4 -14.21 -5.94 -6.46
N ILE A 5 -13.72 -5.12 -5.53
CA ILE A 5 -12.52 -4.27 -5.74
C ILE A 5 -11.23 -5.11 -5.92
N ARG A 6 -11.24 -6.37 -5.45
CA ARG A 6 -10.05 -7.23 -5.29
C ARG A 6 -9.44 -7.73 -6.60
N ASN A 7 -10.21 -7.93 -7.66
CA ASN A 7 -9.72 -8.56 -8.90
C ASN A 7 -9.89 -7.70 -10.15
N THR A 8 -10.86 -6.80 -10.18
CA THR A 8 -11.10 -5.96 -11.36
C THR A 8 -10.20 -4.74 -11.38
N CYS A 9 -10.01 -4.00 -10.29
CA CYS A 9 -9.23 -2.75 -10.34
C CYS A 9 -7.74 -2.96 -10.64
N VAL A 10 -7.07 -3.91 -9.97
CA VAL A 10 -5.64 -4.15 -10.22
C VAL A 10 -5.42 -4.71 -11.62
N ARG A 11 -6.21 -5.70 -12.06
CA ARG A 11 -6.03 -6.33 -13.38
C ARG A 11 -6.42 -5.42 -14.54
N PHE A 12 -7.39 -4.51 -14.33
CA PHE A 12 -7.87 -3.56 -15.35
C PHE A 12 -6.96 -2.32 -15.47
N ILE A 13 -6.37 -1.84 -14.37
CA ILE A 13 -5.40 -0.72 -14.38
C ILE A 13 -4.06 -1.15 -14.99
N TYR A 14 -3.62 -2.39 -14.76
CA TYR A 14 -2.42 -2.94 -15.43
C TYR A 14 -2.57 -3.07 -16.95
N THR A 15 -3.80 -3.11 -17.48
CA THR A 15 -4.07 -3.34 -18.92
C THR A 15 -4.45 -2.08 -19.69
N ASN A 16 -4.90 -0.99 -19.04
CA ASN A 16 -5.55 0.13 -19.75
C ASN A 16 -5.04 1.55 -19.43
N ASP A 17 -4.14 1.76 -18.45
CA ASP A 17 -3.92 3.13 -17.93
C ASP A 17 -2.50 3.68 -18.16
N ASN A 18 -2.40 4.71 -19.01
CA ASN A 18 -1.21 5.53 -19.21
C ASN A 18 -0.95 6.53 -18.05
N THR A 19 -1.74 6.47 -16.97
CA THR A 19 -1.66 7.42 -15.86
C THR A 19 -1.04 6.79 -14.60
N ASN A 20 0.24 7.10 -14.35
CA ASN A 20 1.00 6.65 -13.16
C ASN A 20 0.25 6.87 -11.83
N ARG A 21 -0.62 7.87 -11.74
CA ARG A 21 -1.40 8.20 -10.54
C ARG A 21 -2.42 7.13 -10.16
N LEU A 22 -3.21 6.62 -11.11
CA LEU A 22 -4.22 5.59 -10.82
C LEU A 22 -3.55 4.27 -10.47
N HIS A 23 -2.43 3.97 -11.12
CA HIS A 23 -1.59 2.82 -10.79
C HIS A 23 -1.11 2.85 -9.34
N ILE A 24 -0.48 3.96 -8.91
CA ILE A 24 -0.01 4.13 -7.52
C ILE A 24 -1.16 3.97 -6.52
N ARG A 25 -2.30 4.62 -6.75
CA ARG A 25 -3.45 4.54 -5.83
C ARG A 25 -4.03 3.13 -5.74
N ALA A 26 -4.10 2.41 -6.86
CA ALA A 26 -4.57 1.03 -6.87
C ALA A 26 -3.68 0.12 -6.04
N ILE A 27 -2.35 0.29 -6.17
CA ILE A 27 -1.42 -0.51 -5.39
C ILE A 27 -1.47 -0.15 -3.91
N LEU A 28 -1.55 1.14 -3.55
CA LEU A 28 -1.71 1.54 -2.14
C LEU A 28 -2.96 0.94 -1.50
N CYS A 29 -4.08 0.91 -2.23
CA CYS A 29 -5.30 0.24 -1.78
C CYS A 29 -5.11 -1.28 -1.63
N HIS A 30 -4.39 -1.90 -2.57
CA HIS A 30 -4.10 -3.34 -2.51
C HIS A 30 -3.22 -3.70 -1.31
N THR A 31 -2.15 -2.94 -1.09
CA THR A 31 -1.26 -3.10 0.06
C THR A 31 -2.00 -2.89 1.39
N TYR A 32 -2.88 -1.88 1.47
CA TYR A 32 -3.71 -1.66 2.66
C TYR A 32 -4.58 -2.88 2.97
N HIS A 33 -5.19 -3.47 1.94
CA HIS A 33 -6.02 -4.66 2.08
C HIS A 33 -5.20 -5.88 2.56
N LEU A 34 -4.03 -6.12 1.97
CA LEU A 34 -3.14 -7.20 2.38
C LEU A 34 -2.69 -7.04 3.85
N ALA A 35 -2.31 -5.81 4.24
CA ALA A 35 -1.95 -5.50 5.62
C ALA A 35 -3.12 -5.65 6.60
N LEU A 36 -4.37 -5.50 6.15
CA LEU A 36 -5.56 -5.72 6.96
C LEU A 36 -5.88 -7.21 7.16
N HIS A 37 -5.45 -8.06 6.24
CA HIS A 37 -5.62 -9.51 6.29
C HIS A 37 -4.36 -10.27 6.76
N ASP A 38 -3.44 -9.57 7.42
CA ASP A 38 -2.20 -10.15 7.95
C ASP A 38 -1.25 -10.73 6.88
N TYR A 39 -1.38 -10.33 5.61
CA TYR A 39 -0.44 -10.73 4.56
C TYR A 39 0.74 -9.76 4.46
N TYR A 40 1.51 -9.63 5.55
CA TYR A 40 2.61 -8.66 5.64
C TYR A 40 3.67 -8.80 4.53
N ASN A 41 4.18 -10.01 4.30
CA ASN A 41 5.25 -10.23 3.32
C ASN A 41 4.84 -9.76 1.92
N GLN A 42 3.61 -10.11 1.49
CA GLN A 42 3.07 -9.68 0.21
C GLN A 42 2.85 -8.16 0.17
N ALA A 43 2.34 -7.58 1.25
CA ALA A 43 2.13 -6.13 1.36
C ALA A 43 3.46 -5.36 1.26
N ARG A 44 4.52 -5.88 1.89
CA ARG A 44 5.87 -5.32 1.85
C ARG A 44 6.46 -5.36 0.44
N ASP A 45 6.37 -6.50 -0.23
CA ASP A 45 6.92 -6.66 -1.59
C ASP A 45 6.24 -5.70 -2.57
N LEU A 46 4.92 -5.53 -2.45
CA LEU A 46 4.17 -4.55 -3.22
C LEU A 46 4.61 -3.11 -2.95
N ILE A 47 4.79 -2.72 -1.69
CA ILE A 47 5.22 -1.34 -1.37
C ILE A 47 6.64 -1.03 -1.86
N LEU A 48 7.55 -2.02 -1.80
CA LEU A 48 8.92 -1.90 -2.30
C LEU A 48 8.99 -1.83 -3.82
N MET A 49 8.12 -2.57 -4.52
CA MET A 49 8.09 -2.64 -5.98
C MET A 49 7.82 -1.30 -6.66
N ILE A 50 7.12 -0.36 -5.99
CA ILE A 50 6.62 0.86 -6.66
C ILE A 50 7.60 2.04 -6.52
N PHE A 51 8.76 1.88 -5.86
CA PHE A 51 9.72 2.97 -5.62
C PHE A 51 9.05 4.25 -5.06
N ILE A 52 7.95 4.10 -4.31
CA ILE A 52 7.05 5.20 -3.93
C ILE A 52 7.70 6.19 -2.98
N GLN A 53 8.63 5.75 -2.14
CA GLN A 53 9.22 6.59 -1.10
C GLN A 53 9.83 7.90 -1.64
N HIS A 54 10.39 7.89 -2.86
CA HIS A 54 10.95 9.09 -3.48
C HIS A 54 9.91 9.94 -4.24
N THR A 55 8.82 9.33 -4.71
CA THR A 55 7.87 9.97 -5.64
C THR A 55 6.57 10.43 -4.96
N ILE A 56 6.27 9.92 -3.76
CA ILE A 56 5.02 10.22 -3.05
C ILE A 56 4.88 11.71 -2.70
N TYR A 57 5.99 12.39 -2.40
CA TYR A 57 6.01 13.81 -2.08
C TYR A 57 5.56 14.70 -3.26
N LEU A 58 5.72 14.21 -4.49
CA LEU A 58 5.27 14.87 -5.72
C LEU A 58 3.83 14.50 -6.08
N ALA A 59 3.26 13.48 -5.43
CA ALA A 59 1.87 13.09 -5.65
C ALA A 59 0.92 14.11 -5.02
N ASP A 60 -0.34 14.10 -5.48
CA ASP A 60 -1.37 14.95 -4.91
C ASP A 60 -1.67 14.58 -3.44
N ILE A 61 -2.16 15.55 -2.67
CA ILE A 61 -2.43 15.43 -1.23
C ILE A 61 -3.28 14.19 -0.90
N SER A 62 -4.26 13.84 -1.74
CA SER A 62 -5.11 12.68 -1.49
C SER A 62 -4.35 11.35 -1.57
N THR A 63 -3.36 11.26 -2.46
CA THR A 63 -2.50 10.09 -2.62
C THR A 63 -1.49 10.00 -1.47
N GLN A 64 -0.95 11.13 -1.01
CA GLN A 64 -0.08 11.17 0.18
C GLN A 64 -0.80 10.70 1.45
N ILE A 65 -2.04 11.15 1.67
CA ILE A 65 -2.86 10.71 2.80
C ILE A 65 -3.12 9.20 2.72
N LEU A 66 -3.42 8.67 1.53
CA LEU A 66 -3.63 7.24 1.32
C LEU A 66 -2.35 6.44 1.62
N TYR A 67 -1.19 6.93 1.19
CA TYR A 67 0.11 6.32 1.50
C TYR A 67 0.37 6.26 3.01
N ASN A 68 0.19 7.37 3.73
CA ASN A 68 0.38 7.41 5.18
C ASN A 68 -0.55 6.43 5.90
N ARG A 69 -1.82 6.33 5.46
CA ARG A 69 -2.77 5.33 5.98
C ARG A 69 -2.30 3.90 5.73
N THR A 70 -1.76 3.61 4.55
CA THR A 70 -1.21 2.29 4.22
C THR A 70 0.03 1.96 5.05
N MET A 71 0.93 2.92 5.28
CA MET A 71 2.12 2.75 6.12
C MET A 71 1.76 2.43 7.57
N VAL A 72 0.82 3.18 8.15
CA VAL A 72 0.33 2.90 9.52
C VAL A 72 -0.29 1.51 9.61
N GLN A 73 -1.10 1.12 8.63
CA GLN A 73 -1.72 -0.21 8.60
C GLN A 73 -0.69 -1.33 8.48
N LEU A 74 0.37 -1.11 7.71
CA LEU A 74 1.50 -2.02 7.57
C LEU A 74 2.26 -2.14 8.90
N GLY A 75 2.56 -1.03 9.58
CA GLY A 75 3.21 -1.01 10.90
C GLY A 75 2.38 -1.74 11.95
N LEU A 76 1.06 -1.55 11.97
CA LEU A 76 0.14 -2.31 12.83
C LEU A 76 0.13 -3.80 12.49
N CYS A 77 0.18 -4.17 11.21
CA CYS A 77 0.28 -5.56 10.77
C CYS A 77 1.56 -6.21 11.33
N VAL A 78 2.71 -5.54 11.17
CA VAL A 78 4.00 -6.02 11.70
C VAL A 78 3.98 -6.13 13.22
N PHE A 79 3.35 -5.18 13.90
CA PHE A 79 3.15 -5.23 15.36
C PHE A 79 2.33 -6.44 15.79
N ARG A 80 1.24 -6.78 15.07
CA ARG A 80 0.44 -7.98 15.34
C ARG A 80 1.23 -9.27 15.18
N PHE A 81 2.23 -9.30 14.30
CA PHE A 81 3.16 -10.42 14.14
C PHE A 81 4.22 -10.51 15.25
N GLY A 82 4.24 -9.59 16.21
CA GLY A 82 5.21 -9.58 17.31
C GLY A 82 6.58 -8.98 16.95
N ASN A 83 6.74 -8.43 15.74
CA ASN A 83 7.98 -7.77 15.33
C ASN A 83 7.93 -6.28 15.70
N ILE A 84 8.27 -5.97 16.95
CA ILE A 84 8.16 -4.61 17.49
C ILE A 84 9.15 -3.65 16.83
N ASP A 85 10.36 -4.11 16.55
CA ASP A 85 11.40 -3.30 15.91
C ASP A 85 11.01 -2.91 14.47
N GLY A 86 10.47 -3.86 13.71
CA GLY A 86 9.96 -3.60 12.36
C GLY A 86 8.78 -2.63 12.36
N ALA A 87 7.85 -2.77 13.31
CA ALA A 87 6.74 -1.84 13.46
C ALA A 87 7.21 -0.43 13.80
N HIS A 88 8.19 -0.31 14.70
CA HIS A 88 8.79 0.97 15.09
C HIS A 88 9.45 1.66 13.89
N GLN A 89 10.22 0.92 13.08
CA GLN A 89 10.86 1.44 11.87
C GLN A 89 9.86 1.95 10.82
N ILE A 90 8.69 1.32 10.70
CA ILE A 90 7.65 1.70 9.74
C ILE A 90 6.83 2.90 10.23
N LEU A 91 6.63 3.04 11.54
CA LEU A 91 5.76 4.08 12.11
C LEU A 91 6.48 5.40 12.42
N ILE A 92 7.80 5.41 12.46
CA ILE A 92 8.61 6.60 12.77
C ILE A 92 9.22 7.27 11.54
N ASN A 93 9.44 6.51 10.46
CA ASN A 93 9.83 7.05 9.16
C ASN A 93 8.64 7.60 8.39
#